data_AF-A0A2N5EH32-F1
#
_entry.id   AF-A0A2N5EH32-F1
#
_cell.length_a   1.000
_cell.length_b   1.000
_cell.length_c   1.000
_cell.angle_alpha   90.00
_cell.angle_beta   90.00
_cell.angle_gamma   90.00
#
_symmetry.space_group_name_H-M   'P 1'
#
loop_
_entity.id
_entity.type
_entity.pdbx_description
1 polymer ?
#
loop_
_entity_poly.entity_id
_entity_poly.type
_entity_poly.pdbx_seq_one_letter_code
_entity_poly.pdbx_strand_id
1 'polypeptide(L)'
;MLKNKILLTLFLIGFLFSLGWLLRPVEIGAVHRDGAKGLSVVLVKNFPLTDRGALSWWEKNSAYLKDNYNVPDPNEEDEYRIYFLKWNGVYKEMPDTDQGSDLRCFS
;
A
#
# COMPACT_ATOMS: atom_id res chain seq x y z
N MET A 1 -32.57 7.07 31.55
CA MET A 1 -32.61 7.69 30.19
C MET A 1 -31.32 8.44 29.84
N LEU A 2 -30.75 9.27 30.71
CA LEU A 2 -29.51 10.04 30.41
C LEU A 2 -28.27 9.15 30.18
N LYS A 3 -28.09 8.09 30.98
CA LYS A 3 -26.97 7.12 30.83
C LYS A 3 -26.94 6.45 29.45
N ASN A 4 -28.11 6.11 28.89
CA ASN A 4 -28.22 5.49 27.57
C ASN A 4 -27.87 6.49 26.46
N LYS A 5 -28.22 7.78 26.62
CA LYS A 5 -27.84 8.84 25.69
C LYS A 5 -26.32 9.07 25.69
N ILE A 6 -25.69 9.10 26.86
CA ILE A 6 -24.23 9.23 27.00
C ILE A 6 -23.51 8.04 26.33
N LEU A 7 -23.98 6.81 26.58
CA LEU A 7 -23.40 5.61 25.96
C LEU A 7 -23.50 5.65 24.43
N LEU A 8 -24.66 6.07 23.90
CA LEU A 8 -24.87 6.19 22.46
C LEU A 8 -23.97 7.26 21.84
N THR A 9 -23.80 8.40 22.50
CA THR A 9 -22.89 9.47 22.06
C THR A 9 -21.44 8.99 22.02
N LEU A 10 -20.97 8.29 23.05
CA LEU A 10 -19.62 7.73 23.08
C LEU A 10 -19.39 6.70 21.97
N PHE A 11 -20.38 5.83 21.72
CA PHE A 11 -20.33 4.88 20.62
C PHE A 11 -20.22 5.59 19.27
N LEU A 12 -21.01 6.64 19.05
CA LEU A 12 -20.97 7.41 17.81
C LEU A 12 -19.60 8.07 17.60
N ILE A 13 -19.01 8.66 18.64
CA ILE A 13 -17.68 9.27 18.57
C ILE A 13 -16.62 8.21 18.22
N GLY A 14 -16.66 7.05 18.90
CA GLY A 14 -15.74 5.95 18.62
C GLY A 14 -15.88 5.41 17.20
N PHE A 15 -17.12 5.31 16.70
CA PHE A 15 -17.40 4.88 15.33
C PHE A 15 -16.91 5.89 14.29
N LEU A 16 -17.13 7.18 14.50
CA LEU A 16 -16.64 8.22 13.58
C LEU A 16 -15.11 8.27 13.58
N PHE A 17 -14.48 8.10 14.74
CA PHE A 17 -13.02 8.04 14.85
C PHE A 17 -12.45 6.84 14.10
N SER A 18 -13.02 5.65 14.28
CA SER A 18 -12.56 4.44 13.58
C SER A 18 -12.78 4.55 12.08
N LEU A 19 -13.90 5.12 11.64
CA LEU A 19 -14.16 5.37 10.22
C LEU A 19 -13.12 6.35 9.62
N GLY A 20 -12.80 7.44 10.32
CA GLY A 20 -11.77 8.38 9.90
C GLY A 20 -10.39 7.73 9.77
N TRP A 21 -10.03 6.82 10.69
CA TRP A 21 -8.78 6.06 10.64
C TRP A 21 -8.68 5.15 9.41
N LEU A 22 -9.80 4.55 9.00
CA LEU A 22 -9.91 3.64 7.86
C LEU A 22 -9.95 4.34 6.50
N LEU A 23 -10.45 5.58 6.45
CA LEU A 23 -10.61 6.36 5.21
C LEU A 23 -9.38 7.20 4.85
N ARG A 24 -8.25 7.02 5.54
CA ARG A 24 -7.02 7.75 5.23
C ARG A 24 -6.54 7.42 3.82
N PRO A 25 -6.00 8.41 3.09
CA PRO A 25 -5.46 8.17 1.77
C PRO A 25 -4.31 7.15 1.83
N VAL A 26 -4.19 6.35 0.79
CA VAL A 26 -3.09 5.41 0.63
C VAL A 26 -1.81 6.21 0.39
N GLU A 27 -0.79 5.96 1.20
CA GLU A 27 0.54 6.55 1.04
C GLU A 27 1.44 5.52 0.35
N ILE A 28 2.18 5.93 -0.67
CA ILE A 28 3.19 5.10 -1.35
C ILE A 28 4.53 5.39 -0.70
N GLY A 29 5.14 4.36 -0.09
CA GLY A 29 6.43 4.48 0.59
C GLY A 29 7.62 4.25 -0.34
N ALA A 30 7.55 3.23 -1.19
CA ALA A 30 8.59 2.86 -2.14
C ALA A 30 8.00 2.04 -3.29
N VAL A 31 8.70 2.02 -4.42
CA VAL A 31 8.36 1.21 -5.59
C VAL A 31 9.62 0.53 -6.12
N HIS A 32 9.63 -0.80 -6.15
CA HIS A 32 10.69 -1.60 -6.76
C HIS A 32 10.17 -2.25 -8.03
N ARG A 33 10.95 -2.18 -9.10
CA ARG A 33 10.59 -2.71 -10.41
C ARG A 33 11.69 -3.64 -10.92
N ASP A 34 11.25 -4.70 -11.58
CA ASP A 34 12.09 -5.60 -12.36
C ASP A 34 11.37 -5.80 -13.70
N GLY A 35 11.62 -4.86 -14.62
CA GLY A 35 10.96 -4.83 -15.94
C GLY A 35 11.25 -6.08 -16.78
N ALA A 36 12.45 -6.69 -16.63
CA ALA A 36 12.77 -7.95 -17.29
C ALA A 36 11.83 -9.09 -16.85
N LYS A 37 11.32 -9.07 -15.61
CA LYS A 37 10.35 -10.04 -15.08
C LYS A 37 8.90 -9.56 -15.10
N GLY A 38 8.65 -8.35 -15.59
CA GLY A 38 7.34 -7.72 -15.54
C GLY A 38 6.85 -7.48 -14.10
N LEU A 39 7.77 -7.28 -13.14
CA LEU A 39 7.45 -7.30 -11.71
C LEU A 39 7.51 -5.90 -11.11
N SER A 40 6.46 -5.51 -10.40
CA SER A 40 6.43 -4.29 -9.59
C SER A 40 6.01 -4.60 -8.15
N VAL A 41 6.76 -4.10 -7.17
CA VAL A 41 6.44 -4.18 -5.74
C VAL A 41 6.26 -2.77 -5.20
N VAL A 42 5.05 -2.46 -4.73
CA VAL A 42 4.66 -1.14 -4.23
C VAL A 42 4.42 -1.24 -2.72
N LEU A 43 5.22 -0.51 -1.93
CA LEU A 43 5.01 -0.41 -0.49
C LEU A 43 3.93 0.63 -0.20
N VAL A 44 2.86 0.21 0.49
CA VAL A 44 1.67 1.02 0.73
C VAL A 44 1.35 1.12 2.21
N LYS A 45 0.86 2.28 2.65
CA LYS A 45 0.33 2.51 3.99
C LYS A 45 -1.10 3.01 3.89
N ASN A 46 -1.91 2.71 4.91
CA ASN A 46 -3.37 2.94 4.91
C ASN A 46 -4.09 2.24 3.74
N PHE A 47 -3.53 1.14 3.22
CA PHE A 47 -4.15 0.41 2.10
C PHE A 47 -5.51 -0.16 2.50
N PRO A 48 -6.50 -0.21 1.58
CA PRO A 48 -7.85 -0.68 1.89
C PRO A 48 -7.87 -2.02 2.62
N LEU A 49 -8.83 -2.19 3.53
CA LEU A 49 -8.96 -3.42 4.31
C LEU A 49 -9.53 -4.60 3.53
N THR A 50 -10.26 -4.33 2.44
CA THR A 50 -10.97 -5.35 1.67
C THR A 50 -10.43 -5.41 0.25
N ASP A 51 -10.51 -6.59 -0.36
CA ASP A 51 -10.07 -6.80 -1.75
C ASP A 51 -10.86 -5.90 -2.72
N ARG A 52 -12.16 -5.74 -2.50
CA ARG A 52 -12.98 -4.79 -3.27
C ARG A 52 -12.50 -3.35 -3.16
N GLY A 53 -12.11 -2.93 -1.95
CA GLY A 53 -11.51 -1.62 -1.73
C GLY A 53 -10.16 -1.46 -2.43
N ALA A 54 -9.33 -2.51 -2.41
CA ALA A 54 -8.04 -2.53 -3.09
C ALA A 54 -8.19 -2.43 -4.62
N LEU A 55 -9.12 -3.19 -5.20
CA LEU A 55 -9.46 -3.12 -6.63
C LEU A 55 -9.98 -1.73 -7.02
N SER A 56 -10.92 -1.18 -6.24
CA SER A 56 -11.47 0.15 -6.50
C SER A 56 -10.40 1.25 -6.38
N TRP A 57 -9.44 1.07 -5.46
CA TRP A 57 -8.31 1.99 -5.35
C TRP A 57 -7.37 1.86 -6.54
N TRP A 58 -7.08 0.63 -6.99
CA TRP A 58 -6.26 0.39 -8.17
C TRP A 58 -6.87 1.03 -9.43
N GLU A 59 -8.16 0.81 -9.71
CA GLU A 59 -8.88 1.46 -10.81
C GLU A 59 -8.79 3.00 -10.70
N LYS A 60 -8.88 3.50 -9.46
CA LYS A 60 -8.65 4.89 -9.02
C LYS A 60 -7.33 5.49 -9.51
N ASN A 61 -6.25 4.74 -9.31
CA ASN A 61 -4.89 5.28 -9.19
C ASN A 61 -3.90 4.65 -10.17
N SER A 62 -4.31 3.69 -11.00
CA SER A 62 -3.43 3.01 -11.95
C SER A 62 -2.75 3.98 -12.91
N ALA A 63 -3.47 4.98 -13.43
CA ALA A 63 -2.89 6.03 -14.27
C ALA A 63 -1.85 6.86 -13.50
N TYR A 64 -2.19 7.31 -12.28
CA TYR A 64 -1.24 8.02 -11.41
C TYR A 64 0.02 7.20 -11.12
N LEU A 65 -0.13 5.89 -10.88
CA LEU A 65 0.98 4.97 -10.66
C LEU A 65 1.84 4.78 -11.91
N LYS A 66 1.24 4.77 -13.09
CA LYS A 66 1.97 4.71 -14.35
C LYS A 66 2.77 5.98 -14.57
N ASP A 67 2.17 7.14 -14.38
CA ASP A 67 2.80 8.43 -14.65
C ASP A 67 3.92 8.78 -13.67
N ASN A 68 3.75 8.44 -12.38
CA ASN A 68 4.70 8.85 -11.33
C ASN A 68 5.72 7.78 -10.96
N TYR A 69 5.41 6.50 -11.20
CA TYR A 69 6.26 5.38 -10.76
C TYR A 69 6.54 4.35 -11.85
N ASN A 70 6.03 4.54 -13.07
CA ASN A 70 6.10 3.57 -14.17
C ASN A 70 5.54 2.18 -13.78
N VAL A 71 4.42 2.13 -13.04
CA VAL A 71 3.73 0.89 -12.68
C VAL A 71 2.35 0.83 -13.37
N PRO A 72 2.03 -0.24 -14.13
CA PRO A 72 2.84 -1.44 -14.35
C PRO A 72 4.07 -1.21 -15.23
N ASP A 73 5.08 -2.05 -15.00
CA ASP A 73 6.32 -2.17 -15.79
C ASP A 73 6.33 -3.55 -16.46
N PRO A 74 5.68 -3.70 -17.63
CA PRO A 74 5.56 -4.99 -18.31
C PRO A 74 6.89 -5.48 -18.89
N ASN A 75 7.01 -6.81 -19.05
CA ASN A 75 8.15 -7.44 -19.72
C ASN A 75 8.02 -7.35 -21.25
N GLU A 76 8.97 -7.99 -21.96
CA GLU A 76 8.98 -8.03 -23.44
C GLU A 76 7.75 -8.72 -24.06
N GLU A 77 7.01 -9.52 -23.28
CA GLU A 77 5.79 -10.21 -23.68
C GLU A 77 4.52 -9.43 -23.26
N ASP A 78 4.66 -8.16 -22.85
CA ASP A 78 3.60 -7.30 -22.32
C ASP A 78 2.93 -7.83 -21.03
N GLU A 79 3.55 -8.80 -20.34
CA GLU A 79 3.06 -9.35 -19.09
C GLU A 79 3.55 -8.55 -17.88
N TYR A 80 2.68 -8.38 -16.88
CA TYR A 80 3.06 -7.74 -15.63
C TYR A 80 2.38 -8.32 -14.40
N ARG A 81 3.04 -8.17 -13.24
CA ARG A 81 2.55 -8.50 -11.91
C ARG A 81 2.87 -7.37 -10.95
N ILE A 82 1.87 -6.97 -10.17
CA ILE A 82 2.00 -5.91 -9.17
C ILE A 82 1.69 -6.50 -7.79
N TYR A 83 2.58 -6.29 -6.84
CA TYR A 83 2.38 -6.62 -5.44
C TYR A 83 2.27 -5.34 -4.61
N PHE A 84 1.17 -5.19 -3.88
CA PHE A 84 1.01 -4.13 -2.88
C PHE A 84 1.32 -4.68 -1.50
N LEU A 85 2.43 -4.26 -0.90
CA LEU A 85 2.85 -4.73 0.43
C LEU A 85 2.61 -3.64 1.47
N LYS A 86 1.84 -3.97 2.52
CA LYS A 86 1.63 -3.06 3.63
C LYS A 86 2.94 -2.87 4.40
N TRP A 87 3.30 -1.63 4.69
CA TRP A 87 4.46 -1.30 5.52
C TRP A 87 4.08 -0.40 6.71
N ASN A 88 4.85 -0.47 7.78
CA ASN A 88 4.58 0.20 9.05
C ASN A 88 5.45 1.46 9.30
N GLY A 89 6.20 1.93 8.30
CA GLY A 89 6.93 3.21 8.38
C GLY A 89 8.45 3.11 8.48
N VAL A 90 9.04 1.91 8.55
CA VAL A 90 10.49 1.73 8.39
C VAL A 90 10.76 0.75 7.27
N TYR A 91 11.38 1.24 6.20
CA TYR A 91 11.86 0.46 5.08
C TYR A 91 13.24 1.02 4.72
N LYS A 92 14.23 0.15 4.61
CA LYS A 92 15.57 0.49 4.14
C LYS A 92 15.73 -0.16 2.79
N GLU A 93 15.87 0.66 1.76
CA GLU A 93 16.22 0.17 0.43
C GLU A 93 17.58 -0.51 0.52
N MET A 94 17.68 -1.71 -0.05
CA MET A 94 18.97 -2.39 -0.13
C MET A 94 19.83 -1.64 -1.16
N PRO A 95 21.10 -1.34 -0.85
CA PRO A 95 21.97 -0.68 -1.80
C PRO A 95 22.11 -1.54 -3.06
N ASP A 96 22.11 -0.87 -4.22
CA ASP A 96 22.34 -1.48 -5.54
C ASP A 96 23.84 -1.72 -5.78
N THR A 97 24.48 -2.36 -4.80
CA THR A 97 25.88 -2.78 -4.86
C THR A 97 25.94 -4.29 -4.70
N ASP A 98 27.05 -4.89 -5.11
CA ASP A 98 27.39 -6.30 -4.85
C ASP A 98 27.21 -6.69 -3.36
N GLN A 99 27.48 -5.75 -2.45
CA GLN A 99 27.25 -5.87 -1.01
C GLN A 99 25.76 -6.01 -0.60
N GLY A 100 24.81 -5.63 -1.45
CA GLY A 100 23.37 -5.78 -1.19
C GLY A 100 22.89 -7.23 -1.22
N SER A 101 23.62 -8.11 -1.94
CA SER A 101 23.38 -9.56 -1.94
C SER A 101 23.65 -10.17 -0.56
N ASP A 102 24.69 -9.70 0.12
CA ASP A 102 25.18 -10.25 1.38
C ASP A 102 24.31 -9.85 2.59
N LEU A 103 23.42 -8.85 2.42
CA LEU A 103 22.42 -8.44 3.41
C LEU A 103 21.19 -9.37 3.46
N ARG A 104 21.11 -10.38 2.58
CA ARG A 104 20.02 -11.39 2.54
C ARG A 104 20.12 -12.47 3.62
N CYS A 105 21.23 -12.50 4.37
CA CYS A 105 21.43 -13.43 5.47
C CYS A 105 20.84 -12.83 6.75
N PHE A 106 19.57 -13.17 7.02
CA PHE A 106 18.89 -12.82 8.26
C PHE A 106 19.68 -13.29 9.49
N SER A 107 19.71 -12.43 10.52
CA SER A 107 19.88 -12.83 11.92
C SER A 107 18.74 -13.73 12.38
#